data_AF-A0A0F9J067-F1
#
_entry.id   AF-A0A0F9J067-F1
#
_cell.length_a   1.000
_cell.length_b   1.000
_cell.length_c   1.000
_cell.angle_alpha   90.00
_cell.angle_beta   90.00
_cell.angle_gamma   90.00
#
_symmetry.space_group_name_H-M   'P 1'
#
loop_
_entity.id
_entity.type
_entity.pdbx_description
1 polymer ?
#
loop_
_entity_poly.entity_id
_entity_poly.type
_entity_poly.pdbx_seq_one_letter_code
_entity_poly.pdbx_strand_id
1 'polypeptide(L)'
;VTGSYFPLTELGTAQAFTLTQTADTTDTTDFATAQANGGFNTMRQTLATVAIELSQFYSVAAEFHAALLARDELIIQINPDGAYTGASPTAYSIARGYFKPVTDNYEGDVGGDENESITFNLSVPQSPATLETPFTWEHGSATTLNQAIQDLLSAFLTQAEVQVQYLPNGVTTAGQGGKEGNAVVTEISLSGGVDVMNEFTVSLQGTGALALTS
;
A
#
# COMPACT_ATOMS: atom_id res chain seq x y z
N VAL A 1 8.68 -23.10 -7.01
CA VAL A 1 7.30 -22.75 -7.44
C VAL A 1 7.13 -21.32 -7.00
N THR A 2 7.24 -20.36 -7.92
CA THR A 2 7.04 -18.96 -7.59
C THR A 2 5.56 -18.79 -7.26
N GLY A 3 5.22 -18.54 -5.99
CA GLY A 3 3.85 -18.32 -5.51
C GLY A 3 3.14 -17.08 -6.11
N SER A 4 3.53 -16.67 -7.31
CA SER A 4 2.99 -15.52 -8.05
C SER A 4 1.61 -15.80 -8.65
N TYR A 5 1.14 -17.05 -8.65
CA TYR A 5 -0.19 -17.39 -9.11
C TYR A 5 -0.82 -18.47 -8.24
N PHE A 6 -1.89 -18.10 -7.55
CA PHE A 6 -2.80 -19.01 -6.89
C PHE A 6 -4.18 -18.85 -7.52
N PRO A 7 -4.89 -19.96 -7.82
CA PRO A 7 -6.29 -19.87 -8.23
C PRO A 7 -7.08 -19.27 -7.06
N LEU A 8 -7.63 -18.08 -7.25
CA LEU A 8 -8.48 -17.41 -6.28
C LEU A 8 -9.93 -17.85 -6.51
N THR A 9 -10.65 -18.09 -5.42
CA THR A 9 -12.10 -18.29 -5.43
C THR A 9 -12.73 -17.10 -4.72
N GLU A 10 -13.83 -16.59 -5.24
CA GLU A 10 -14.59 -15.52 -4.60
C GLU A 10 -15.28 -16.08 -3.34
N LEU A 11 -14.85 -15.61 -2.17
CA LEU A 11 -15.35 -16.10 -0.87
C LEU A 11 -16.41 -15.15 -0.26
N GLY A 12 -16.45 -13.89 -0.69
CA GLY A 12 -17.43 -12.93 -0.21
C GLY A 12 -17.47 -11.66 -1.07
N THR A 13 -18.60 -10.96 -0.99
CA THR A 13 -18.87 -9.74 -1.76
C THR A 13 -18.89 -8.53 -0.82
N ALA A 14 -17.71 -7.94 -0.56
CA ALA A 14 -17.59 -6.68 0.18
C ALA A 14 -17.89 -5.48 -0.74
N GLN A 15 -18.62 -4.49 -0.23
CA GLN A 15 -18.94 -3.27 -0.99
C GLN A 15 -17.91 -2.15 -0.78
N ALA A 16 -17.07 -2.22 0.25
CA ALA A 16 -16.01 -1.25 0.49
C ALA A 16 -14.75 -1.92 1.04
N PHE A 17 -13.60 -1.32 0.75
CA PHE A 17 -12.31 -1.76 1.25
C PHE A 17 -11.39 -0.59 1.58
N THR A 18 -10.52 -0.80 2.56
CA THR A 18 -9.38 0.08 2.85
C THR A 18 -8.12 -0.76 2.96
N LEU A 19 -7.11 -0.47 2.14
CA LEU A 19 -5.78 -1.05 2.19
C LEU A 19 -4.82 -0.01 2.76
N THR A 20 -4.24 -0.28 3.93
CA THR A 20 -3.29 0.61 4.60
C THR A 20 -1.94 -0.06 4.71
N GLN A 21 -0.93 0.59 4.14
CA GLN A 21 0.47 0.17 4.14
C GLN A 21 1.24 1.16 5.00
N THR A 22 1.84 0.70 6.09
CA THR A 22 2.62 1.55 7.02
C THR A 22 4.04 1.04 7.14
N ALA A 23 5.00 1.95 7.27
CA ALA A 23 6.39 1.64 7.54
C ALA A 23 6.90 2.53 8.66
N ASP A 24 7.38 1.90 9.74
CA ASP A 24 8.02 2.62 10.83
C ASP A 24 9.34 3.21 10.37
N THR A 25 9.69 4.41 10.81
CA THR A 25 10.98 5.04 10.50
C THR A 25 11.88 5.09 11.73
N THR A 26 13.17 4.92 11.51
CA THR A 26 14.20 5.11 12.53
C THR A 26 15.17 6.18 12.06
N ASP A 27 15.51 7.09 12.98
CA ASP A 27 16.55 8.08 12.77
C ASP A 27 17.93 7.40 12.81
N THR A 28 18.64 7.45 11.69
CA THR A 28 20.00 6.88 11.53
C THR A 28 21.09 7.96 11.54
N THR A 29 20.74 9.18 11.94
CA THR A 29 21.66 10.32 11.88
C THR A 29 22.80 10.14 12.86
N ASP A 30 24.02 10.08 12.35
CA ASP A 30 25.23 10.19 13.15
C ASP A 30 25.87 11.58 12.99
N PHE A 31 26.78 11.92 13.91
CA PHE A 31 27.43 13.24 13.90
C PHE A 31 28.20 13.51 12.60
N ALA A 32 28.76 12.49 11.96
CA ALA A 32 29.50 12.65 10.71
C ALA A 32 28.55 12.97 9.55
N THR A 33 27.41 12.29 9.48
CA THR A 33 26.35 12.46 8.49
C THR A 33 25.67 13.81 8.65
N ALA A 34 25.35 14.20 9.88
CA ALA A 34 24.79 15.53 10.18
C ALA A 34 25.77 16.65 9.78
N GLN A 35 27.07 16.49 10.03
CA GLN A 35 28.06 17.48 9.61
C GLN A 35 28.22 17.54 8.09
N ALA A 36 28.16 16.40 7.41
CA ALA A 36 28.30 16.31 5.96
C ALA A 36 27.07 16.83 5.20
N ASN A 37 25.86 16.64 5.74
CA ASN A 37 24.62 16.99 5.06
C ASN A 37 24.08 18.38 5.42
N GLY A 38 24.68 19.09 6.37
CA GLY A 38 24.24 20.43 6.78
C GLY A 38 23.28 20.44 7.97
N GLY A 39 23.24 19.36 8.76
CA GLY A 39 22.50 19.23 10.01
C GLY A 39 21.10 18.62 9.85
N PHE A 40 20.83 17.96 8.73
CA PHE A 40 19.53 17.32 8.49
C PHE A 40 19.51 15.88 9.02
N ASN A 41 18.33 15.44 9.45
CA ASN A 41 18.17 14.07 9.91
C ASN A 41 18.04 13.11 8.72
N THR A 42 18.69 11.97 8.82
CA THR A 42 18.53 10.82 7.91
C THR A 42 17.59 9.81 8.53
N MET A 43 16.53 9.47 7.82
CA MET A 43 15.51 8.51 8.23
C MET A 43 15.60 7.25 7.36
N ARG A 44 15.40 6.09 7.98
CA ARG A 44 15.32 4.80 7.29
C ARG A 44 14.03 4.09 7.69
N GLN A 45 13.34 3.51 6.72
CA GLN A 45 12.20 2.63 6.99
C GLN A 45 12.65 1.33 7.67
N THR A 46 11.76 0.77 8.48
CA THR A 46 12.02 -0.44 9.27
C THR A 46 10.89 -1.45 9.06
N LEU A 47 10.12 -1.79 10.10
CA LEU A 47 9.05 -2.76 9.98
C LEU A 47 7.93 -2.20 9.09
N ALA A 48 7.60 -2.94 8.03
CA ALA A 48 6.45 -2.63 7.19
C ALA A 48 5.26 -3.49 7.61
N THR A 49 4.08 -2.89 7.67
CA THR A 49 2.82 -3.55 8.02
C THR A 49 1.78 -3.21 6.96
N VAL A 50 1.03 -4.21 6.53
CA VAL A 50 -0.07 -4.06 5.57
C VAL A 50 -1.35 -4.56 6.22
N ALA A 51 -2.33 -3.68 6.32
CA ALA A 51 -3.65 -3.98 6.83
C ALA A 51 -4.69 -3.80 5.71
N ILE A 52 -5.68 -4.69 5.69
CA ILE A 52 -6.85 -4.58 4.82
C ILE A 52 -8.09 -4.63 5.69
N GLU A 53 -8.98 -3.68 5.52
CA GLU A 53 -10.33 -3.70 6.06
C GLU A 53 -11.30 -3.94 4.92
N LEU A 54 -12.15 -4.95 5.06
CA LEU A 54 -13.28 -5.20 4.18
C LEU A 54 -14.56 -4.94 4.96
N SER A 55 -15.47 -4.15 4.40
CA SER A 55 -16.73 -3.79 5.05
C SER A 55 -17.91 -3.92 4.10
N GLN A 56 -19.12 -3.89 4.66
CA GLN A 56 -20.37 -3.91 3.90
C GLN A 56 -20.50 -5.18 3.05
N PHE A 57 -20.31 -6.33 3.70
CA PHE A 57 -20.54 -7.62 3.07
C PHE A 57 -22.02 -7.78 2.68
N TYR A 58 -22.28 -7.94 1.39
CA TYR A 58 -23.63 -8.20 0.86
C TYR A 58 -24.00 -9.68 0.92
N SER A 59 -23.03 -10.55 0.64
CA SER A 59 -23.15 -11.99 0.80
C SER A 59 -21.81 -12.63 1.11
N VAL A 60 -21.83 -13.60 2.03
CA VAL A 60 -20.66 -14.39 2.44
C VAL A 60 -20.90 -15.86 2.11
N ALA A 61 -19.94 -16.51 1.46
CA ALA A 61 -20.01 -17.95 1.25
C ALA A 61 -19.85 -18.69 2.60
N ALA A 62 -20.45 -19.87 2.74
CA ALA A 62 -20.29 -20.69 3.94
C ALA A 62 -18.81 -21.03 4.23
N GLU A 63 -18.00 -21.12 3.18
CA GLU A 63 -16.55 -21.36 3.23
C GLU A 63 -15.78 -20.17 3.81
N PHE A 64 -16.24 -18.93 3.59
CA PHE A 64 -15.64 -17.74 4.19
C PHE A 64 -15.85 -17.72 5.70
N HIS A 65 -17.09 -17.99 6.14
CA HIS A 65 -17.40 -18.07 7.57
C HIS A 65 -16.57 -19.19 8.25
N ALA A 66 -16.40 -20.34 7.60
CA ALA A 66 -15.56 -21.41 8.12
C ALA A 66 -14.07 -20.99 8.23
N ALA A 67 -13.54 -20.28 7.24
CA ALA A 67 -12.17 -19.77 7.26
C ALA A 67 -11.96 -18.70 8.36
N LEU A 68 -12.95 -17.83 8.59
CA LEU A 68 -12.93 -16.86 9.68
C LEU A 68 -12.90 -17.55 11.06
N LEU A 69 -13.76 -18.56 11.27
CA LEU A 69 -13.80 -19.34 12.52
C LEU A 69 -12.49 -20.10 12.77
N ALA A 70 -11.90 -20.68 11.72
CA ALA A 70 -10.63 -21.39 11.80
C ALA A 70 -9.42 -20.46 11.95
N ARG A 71 -9.59 -19.15 11.67
CA ARG A 71 -8.52 -18.14 11.56
C ARG A 71 -7.47 -18.56 10.53
N ASP A 72 -7.96 -19.11 9.42
CA ASP A 72 -7.11 -19.58 8.33
C ASP A 72 -6.44 -18.39 7.62
N GLU A 73 -5.27 -18.64 7.02
CA GLU A 73 -4.58 -17.69 6.16
C GLU A 73 -5.33 -17.57 4.84
N LEU A 74 -5.66 -16.34 4.44
CA LEU A 74 -6.36 -16.03 3.20
C LEU A 74 -5.48 -15.19 2.28
N ILE A 75 -5.50 -15.52 0.99
CA ILE A 75 -4.89 -14.67 -0.04
C ILE A 75 -5.93 -13.64 -0.47
N ILE A 76 -5.66 -12.37 -0.20
CA ILE A 76 -6.52 -11.27 -0.64
C ILE A 76 -5.87 -10.59 -1.84
N GLN A 77 -6.68 -10.35 -2.87
CA GLN A 77 -6.27 -9.62 -4.07
C GLN A 77 -7.17 -8.39 -4.28
N ILE A 78 -6.56 -7.24 -4.51
CA ILE A 78 -7.26 -5.98 -4.82
C ILE A 78 -6.77 -5.49 -6.18
N ASN A 79 -7.69 -5.11 -7.07
CA ASN A 79 -7.39 -4.53 -8.38
C ASN A 79 -8.02 -3.13 -8.53
N PRO A 80 -7.38 -2.05 -8.04
CA PRO A 80 -7.94 -0.69 -8.07
C PRO A 80 -8.15 -0.10 -9.46
N ASP A 81 -7.44 -0.57 -10.49
CA ASP A 81 -7.59 0.00 -11.84
C ASP A 81 -8.80 -0.55 -12.60
N GLY A 82 -9.46 -1.58 -12.07
CA GLY A 82 -10.60 -2.26 -12.70
C GLY A 82 -10.28 -2.91 -14.06
N ALA A 83 -9.03 -2.84 -14.53
CA ALA A 83 -8.62 -3.22 -15.87
C ALA A 83 -8.24 -4.70 -15.98
N TYR A 84 -7.93 -5.33 -14.83
CA TYR A 84 -7.73 -6.78 -14.72
C TYR A 84 -9.06 -7.53 -14.85
N THR A 85 -9.56 -7.56 -16.07
CA THR A 85 -10.49 -8.60 -16.52
C THR A 85 -9.60 -9.69 -17.12
N GLY A 86 -9.92 -10.97 -16.96
CA GLY A 86 -9.12 -12.08 -17.54
C GLY A 86 -8.93 -12.02 -19.08
N ALA A 87 -9.44 -10.97 -19.74
CA ALA A 87 -9.29 -10.62 -21.14
C ALA A 87 -8.12 -9.64 -21.45
N SER A 88 -7.54 -8.92 -20.47
CA SER A 88 -6.42 -7.99 -20.69
C SER A 88 -5.20 -8.37 -19.85
N PRO A 89 -4.21 -9.08 -20.42
CA PRO A 89 -3.03 -9.52 -19.69
C PRO A 89 -2.00 -8.41 -19.45
N THR A 90 -2.25 -7.17 -19.87
CA THR A 90 -1.27 -6.08 -19.86
C THR A 90 -1.74 -4.82 -19.11
N ALA A 91 -3.04 -4.68 -18.85
CA ALA A 91 -3.60 -3.56 -18.10
C ALA A 91 -4.09 -4.07 -16.74
N TYR A 92 -3.21 -4.03 -15.75
CA TYR A 92 -3.53 -4.45 -14.39
C TYR A 92 -2.68 -3.69 -13.38
N SER A 93 -3.22 -3.48 -12.19
CA SER A 93 -2.49 -3.00 -11.03
C SER A 93 -3.04 -3.75 -9.84
N ILE A 94 -2.31 -4.77 -9.40
CA ILE A 94 -2.82 -5.76 -8.46
C ILE A 94 -2.00 -5.71 -7.18
N ALA A 95 -2.68 -5.52 -6.05
CA ALA A 95 -2.13 -5.80 -4.73
C ALA A 95 -2.50 -7.22 -4.32
N ARG A 96 -1.54 -8.01 -3.85
CA ARG A 96 -1.79 -9.35 -3.32
C ARG A 96 -0.97 -9.60 -2.07
N GLY A 97 -1.58 -10.24 -1.06
CA GLY A 97 -0.84 -10.71 0.11
C GLY A 97 -1.55 -11.83 0.86
N TYR A 98 -0.80 -12.44 1.78
CA TYR A 98 -1.30 -13.47 2.70
C TYR A 98 -1.72 -12.81 4.02
N PHE A 99 -3.00 -12.86 4.33
CA PHE A 99 -3.55 -12.18 5.48
C PHE A 99 -4.15 -13.15 6.47
N LYS A 100 -4.15 -12.77 7.75
CA LYS A 100 -4.93 -13.42 8.80
C LYS A 100 -6.04 -12.49 9.27
N PRO A 101 -7.25 -13.00 9.52
CA PRO A 101 -8.28 -12.22 10.16
C PRO A 101 -7.85 -11.90 11.60
N VAL A 102 -7.90 -10.62 11.96
CA VAL A 102 -7.52 -10.12 13.30
C VAL A 102 -8.77 -9.79 14.10
N THR A 103 -9.69 -9.06 13.48
CA THR A 103 -10.92 -8.57 14.10
C THR A 103 -12.07 -8.79 13.15
N ASP A 104 -13.20 -9.20 13.70
CA ASP A 104 -14.49 -9.32 13.05
C ASP A 104 -15.49 -8.54 13.90
N ASN A 105 -16.19 -7.58 13.30
CA ASN A 105 -17.09 -6.67 13.98
C ASN A 105 -18.44 -6.60 13.25
N TYR A 106 -19.52 -6.72 14.02
CA TYR A 106 -20.88 -6.54 13.55
C TYR A 106 -21.46 -5.28 14.18
N GLU A 107 -22.05 -4.43 13.34
CA GLU A 107 -22.76 -3.24 13.76
C GLU A 107 -24.13 -3.17 13.08
N GLY A 108 -25.13 -2.65 13.78
CA GLY A 108 -26.49 -2.57 13.25
C GLY A 108 -27.44 -1.94 14.26
N ASP A 109 -28.41 -1.19 13.75
CA ASP A 109 -29.50 -0.62 14.54
C ASP A 109 -30.65 -1.63 14.70
N VAL A 110 -31.42 -1.49 15.78
CA VAL A 110 -32.64 -2.28 15.97
C VAL A 110 -33.65 -1.93 14.87
N GLY A 111 -33.72 -2.76 13.84
CA GLY A 111 -34.61 -2.59 12.68
C GLY A 111 -33.94 -2.06 11.41
N GLY A 112 -32.60 -1.93 11.38
CA GLY A 112 -31.82 -1.66 10.18
C GLY A 112 -31.09 -2.92 9.65
N ASP A 113 -30.34 -2.75 8.56
CA ASP A 113 -29.48 -3.80 8.01
C ASP A 113 -28.20 -3.93 8.85
N GLU A 114 -27.74 -5.16 9.07
CA GLU A 114 -26.49 -5.45 9.78
C GLU A 114 -25.29 -5.25 8.84
N ASN A 115 -24.27 -4.54 9.31
CA ASN A 115 -23.01 -4.34 8.63
C ASN A 115 -21.90 -5.14 9.32
N GLU A 116 -21.11 -5.87 8.54
CA GLU A 116 -19.95 -6.62 8.99
C GLU A 116 -18.69 -5.92 8.47
N SER A 117 -17.72 -5.69 9.37
CA SER A 117 -16.37 -5.23 9.03
C SER A 117 -15.33 -6.20 9.57
N ILE A 118 -14.44 -6.64 8.69
CA ILE A 118 -13.39 -7.60 9.00
C ILE A 118 -12.04 -6.95 8.69
N THR A 119 -11.18 -6.92 9.70
CA THR A 119 -9.80 -6.42 9.58
C THR A 119 -8.82 -7.58 9.46
N PHE A 120 -7.99 -7.48 8.43
CA PHE A 120 -6.92 -8.38 8.07
C PHE A 120 -5.57 -7.66 8.26
N ASN A 121 -4.58 -8.35 8.82
CA ASN A 121 -3.26 -7.75 8.99
C ASN A 121 -2.14 -8.71 8.57
N LEU A 122 -1.07 -8.13 8.06
CA LEU A 122 0.15 -8.81 7.64
C LEU A 122 1.36 -7.93 8.02
N SER A 123 2.25 -8.46 8.85
CA SER A 123 3.58 -7.89 9.01
C SER A 123 4.46 -8.33 7.84
N VAL A 124 4.97 -7.39 7.07
CA VAL A 124 5.87 -7.65 5.95
C VAL A 124 7.31 -7.62 6.48
N PRO A 125 7.96 -8.77 6.64
CA PRO A 125 9.33 -8.81 7.12
C PRO A 125 10.24 -8.14 6.09
N GLN A 126 11.23 -7.40 6.59
CA GLN A 126 12.31 -6.86 5.78
C GLN A 126 13.15 -8.03 5.27
N SER A 127 12.84 -8.55 4.10
CA SER A 127 13.60 -9.67 3.57
C SER A 127 14.76 -9.19 2.68
N PRO A 128 15.99 -9.72 2.87
CA PRO A 128 16.98 -9.74 1.78
C PRO A 128 16.40 -10.52 0.59
N ALA A 129 16.93 -10.33 -0.61
CA ALA A 129 16.42 -10.80 -1.92
C ALA A 129 16.12 -12.32 -2.10
N THR A 130 16.03 -13.11 -1.04
CA THR A 130 15.93 -14.57 -1.00
C THR A 130 14.70 -15.15 -0.26
N LEU A 131 13.87 -14.37 0.44
CA LEU A 131 12.58 -14.88 0.96
C LEU A 131 11.44 -14.44 0.03
N GLU A 132 10.45 -15.33 -0.13
CA GLU A 132 9.21 -15.04 -0.83
C GLU A 132 8.51 -13.85 -0.16
N THR A 133 8.19 -12.82 -0.96
CA THR A 133 7.56 -11.58 -0.49
C THR A 133 6.10 -11.85 -0.13
N PRO A 134 5.69 -11.69 1.15
CA PRO A 134 4.33 -12.04 1.58
C PRO A 134 3.27 -11.05 1.10
N PHE A 135 3.69 -9.88 0.59
CA PHE A 135 2.85 -8.90 -0.05
C PHE A 135 3.56 -8.35 -1.29
N THR A 136 2.83 -8.19 -2.38
CA THR A 136 3.35 -7.67 -3.65
C THR A 136 2.37 -6.72 -4.33
N TRP A 137 2.93 -5.77 -5.06
CA TRP A 137 2.24 -5.00 -6.08
C TRP A 137 2.79 -5.41 -7.44
N GLU A 138 1.89 -5.70 -8.38
CA GLU A 138 2.25 -5.98 -9.76
C GLU A 138 1.51 -5.00 -10.67
N HIS A 139 2.27 -4.30 -11.51
CA HIS A 139 1.75 -3.32 -12.47
C HIS A 139 2.01 -3.78 -13.90
N GLY A 140 0.95 -3.84 -14.69
CA GLY A 140 1.02 -4.07 -16.13
C GLY A 140 1.40 -2.79 -16.88
N SER A 141 2.07 -2.94 -18.02
CA SER A 141 2.57 -1.82 -18.84
C SER A 141 1.48 -0.90 -19.40
N ALA A 142 0.21 -1.32 -19.35
CA ALA A 142 -0.95 -0.57 -19.82
C ALA A 142 -1.93 -0.22 -18.69
N THR A 143 -1.49 -0.25 -17.43
CA THR A 143 -2.35 0.21 -16.32
C THR A 143 -2.70 1.68 -16.47
N THR A 144 -3.91 2.04 -16.06
CA THR A 144 -4.40 3.43 -16.03
C THR A 144 -3.96 4.16 -14.76
N LEU A 145 -3.31 3.46 -13.82
CA LEU A 145 -2.81 4.04 -12.59
C LEU A 145 -1.66 5.02 -12.89
N ASN A 146 -1.68 6.17 -12.22
CA ASN A 146 -0.64 7.19 -12.40
C ASN A 146 0.75 6.64 -12.05
N GLN A 147 1.76 6.93 -12.89
CA GLN A 147 3.15 6.53 -12.68
C GLN A 147 3.67 6.92 -11.30
N ALA A 148 3.32 8.11 -10.80
CA ALA A 148 3.75 8.57 -9.47
C ALA A 148 3.27 7.64 -8.35
N ILE A 149 2.05 7.08 -8.47
CA ILE A 149 1.53 6.12 -7.49
C ILE A 149 2.24 4.77 -7.62
N GLN A 150 2.50 4.31 -8.85
CA GLN A 150 3.28 3.07 -9.07
C GLN A 150 4.69 3.16 -8.48
N ASP A 151 5.35 4.32 -8.64
CA ASP A 151 6.68 4.56 -8.09
C ASP A 151 6.65 4.59 -6.55
N LEU A 152 5.63 5.21 -5.94
CA LEU A 152 5.45 5.24 -4.49
C LEU A 152 5.15 3.86 -3.89
N LEU A 153 4.29 3.06 -4.55
CA LEU A 153 4.00 1.69 -4.15
C LEU A 153 5.25 0.80 -4.26
N SER A 154 6.01 0.95 -5.33
CA SER A 154 7.28 0.23 -5.51
C SER A 154 8.32 0.66 -4.48
N ALA A 155 8.40 1.95 -4.14
CA ALA A 155 9.29 2.48 -3.12
C ALA A 155 8.94 1.96 -1.72
N PHE A 156 7.64 1.81 -1.40
CA PHE A 156 7.20 1.17 -0.16
C PHE A 156 7.69 -0.29 -0.06
N LEU A 157 7.54 -1.08 -1.13
CA LEU A 157 7.96 -2.49 -1.14
C LEU A 157 9.48 -2.67 -1.08
N THR A 158 10.22 -1.82 -1.79
CA THR A 158 11.69 -1.88 -1.86
C THR A 158 12.36 -1.14 -0.72
N GLN A 159 11.59 -0.42 0.10
CA GLN A 159 12.06 0.50 1.12
C GLN A 159 13.04 1.56 0.60
N ALA A 160 12.86 1.96 -0.66
CA ALA A 160 13.71 2.93 -1.32
C ALA A 160 13.31 4.37 -0.98
N GLU A 161 14.28 5.28 -1.05
CA GLU A 161 14.03 6.71 -0.98
C GLU A 161 13.40 7.20 -2.28
N VAL A 162 12.39 8.06 -2.17
CA VAL A 162 11.78 8.76 -3.30
C VAL A 162 12.28 10.20 -3.35
N GLN A 163 12.55 10.67 -4.56
CA GLN A 163 12.92 12.08 -4.77
C GLN A 163 11.65 12.92 -4.88
N VAL A 164 11.58 13.97 -4.06
CA VAL A 164 10.47 14.91 -4.05
C VAL A 164 10.99 16.27 -4.46
N GLN A 165 10.33 16.88 -5.43
CA GLN A 165 10.62 18.25 -5.87
C GLN A 165 9.50 19.17 -5.43
N TYR A 166 9.84 20.17 -4.62
CA TYR A 166 8.94 21.27 -4.29
C TYR A 166 9.16 22.44 -5.24
N LEU A 167 8.10 22.85 -5.92
CA LEU A 167 8.08 23.99 -6.84
C LEU A 167 7.36 25.19 -6.21
N PRO A 168 8.06 26.04 -5.43
CA PRO A 168 7.44 27.17 -4.73
C PRO A 168 6.81 28.21 -5.68
N ASN A 169 7.26 28.28 -6.93
CA ASN A 169 6.78 29.21 -7.96
C ASN A 169 5.84 28.54 -8.99
N GLY A 170 5.58 27.23 -8.88
CA GLY A 170 4.77 26.49 -9.85
C GLY A 170 5.38 26.35 -11.25
N VAL A 171 6.66 26.67 -11.42
CA VAL A 171 7.34 26.58 -12.72
C VAL A 171 8.00 25.20 -12.85
N THR A 172 7.50 24.38 -13.77
CA THR A 172 7.96 22.99 -14.00
C THR A 172 9.27 22.87 -14.77
N THR A 173 9.94 23.99 -15.06
CA THR A 173 11.17 24.01 -15.85
C THR A 173 12.37 23.73 -14.96
N ALA A 174 13.15 22.70 -15.29
CA ALA A 174 14.40 22.36 -14.60
C ALA A 174 15.31 23.59 -14.45
N GLY A 175 15.88 23.78 -13.25
CA GLY A 175 16.83 24.85 -12.94
C GLY A 175 16.22 26.19 -12.48
N GLN A 176 14.90 26.29 -12.29
CA GLN A 176 14.23 27.55 -11.94
C GLN A 176 13.69 27.60 -10.50
N GLY A 177 14.51 27.19 -9.53
CA GLY A 177 14.24 27.40 -8.10
C GLY A 177 13.43 26.29 -7.42
N GLY A 178 13.35 25.11 -8.04
CA GLY A 178 12.85 23.91 -7.38
C GLY A 178 13.78 23.48 -6.26
N LYS A 179 13.19 23.07 -5.14
CA LYS A 179 13.93 22.47 -4.02
C LYS A 179 13.69 20.97 -4.06
N GLU A 180 14.75 20.20 -4.21
CA GLU A 180 14.70 18.74 -4.23
C GLU A 180 15.14 18.19 -2.88
N GLY A 181 14.53 17.10 -2.48
CA GLY A 181 14.93 16.37 -1.28
C GLY A 181 14.54 14.91 -1.40
N ASN A 182 15.20 14.07 -0.63
CA ASN A 182 14.82 12.68 -0.51
C ASN A 182 13.73 12.56 0.56
N ALA A 183 12.80 11.66 0.35
CA ALA A 183 11.80 11.29 1.34
C ALA A 183 11.64 9.77 1.37
N VAL A 184 11.23 9.26 2.51
CA VAL A 184 10.81 7.87 2.66
C VAL A 184 9.29 7.82 2.80
N VAL A 185 8.68 6.80 2.22
CA VAL A 185 7.24 6.55 2.34
C VAL A 185 6.94 6.02 3.73
N THR A 186 6.09 6.71 4.50
CA THR A 186 5.71 6.26 5.84
C THR A 186 4.36 5.55 5.83
N GLU A 187 3.46 6.00 4.97
CA GLU A 187 2.13 5.41 4.85
C GLU A 187 1.60 5.56 3.42
N ILE A 188 0.94 4.52 2.93
CA ILE A 188 0.08 4.57 1.74
C ILE A 188 -1.26 3.94 2.11
N SER A 189 -2.33 4.73 2.04
CA SER A 189 -3.70 4.25 2.19
C SER A 189 -4.42 4.29 0.85
N LEU A 190 -5.13 3.22 0.52
CA LEU A 190 -6.02 3.10 -0.62
C LEU A 190 -7.41 2.74 -0.11
N SER A 191 -8.38 3.61 -0.31
CA SER A 191 -9.79 3.35 0.01
C SER A 191 -10.64 3.35 -1.25
N GLY A 192 -11.60 2.44 -1.33
CA GLY A 192 -12.51 2.33 -2.45
C GLY A 192 -13.81 1.63 -2.08
N GLY A 193 -14.86 1.83 -2.87
CA GLY A 193 -16.13 1.13 -2.69
C GLY A 193 -17.00 1.18 -3.93
N VAL A 194 -18.14 0.49 -3.90
CA VAL A 194 -19.10 0.45 -5.01
C VAL A 194 -19.61 1.85 -5.36
N ASP A 195 -19.79 2.70 -4.35
CA ASP A 195 -20.33 4.05 -4.50
C ASP A 195 -19.28 5.17 -4.38
N VAL A 196 -18.00 4.81 -4.19
CA VAL A 196 -16.92 5.77 -3.92
C VAL A 196 -15.72 5.51 -4.83
N MET A 197 -15.18 6.57 -5.43
CA MET A 197 -13.98 6.47 -6.25
C MET A 197 -12.77 6.03 -5.41
N ASN A 198 -11.87 5.28 -6.03
CA ASN A 198 -10.61 4.89 -5.40
C ASN A 198 -9.76 6.14 -5.09
N GLU A 199 -9.41 6.31 -3.82
CA GLU A 199 -8.57 7.41 -3.33
C GLU A 199 -7.27 6.86 -2.75
N PHE A 200 -6.15 7.43 -3.19
CA PHE A 200 -4.83 7.14 -2.64
C PHE A 200 -4.37 8.32 -1.78
N THR A 201 -4.05 8.05 -0.52
CA THR A 201 -3.38 8.98 0.38
C THR A 201 -1.98 8.48 0.67
N VAL A 202 -0.98 9.35 0.55
CA VAL A 202 0.43 8.99 0.79
C VAL A 202 1.06 9.99 1.76
N SER A 203 1.70 9.46 2.79
CA SER A 203 2.46 10.23 3.78
C SER A 203 3.96 9.98 3.58
N LEU A 204 4.70 11.06 3.37
CA LEU A 204 6.15 11.05 3.13
C LEU A 204 6.88 11.74 4.28
N GLN A 205 8.02 11.19 4.67
CA GLN A 205 8.92 11.80 5.65
C GLN A 205 10.24 12.17 4.97
N GLY A 206 10.62 13.45 5.04
CA GLY A 206 11.88 13.92 4.49
C GLY A 206 13.09 13.27 5.17
N THR A 207 14.12 12.97 4.38
CA THR A 207 15.38 12.39 4.84
C THR A 207 16.56 13.08 4.14
N GLY A 208 17.62 13.35 4.90
CA GLY A 208 18.88 13.87 4.37
C GLY A 208 18.79 15.31 3.89
N ALA A 209 19.55 15.63 2.84
CA ALA A 209 19.79 17.00 2.43
C ALA A 209 18.76 17.53 1.42
N LEU A 210 18.58 18.85 1.44
CA LEU A 210 17.86 19.59 0.42
C LEU A 210 18.84 20.07 -0.64
N ALA A 211 18.67 19.61 -1.88
CA ALA A 211 19.45 20.06 -3.03
C ALA A 211 18.70 21.20 -3.75
N LEU A 212 19.45 22.21 -4.18
CA LEU A 212 18.95 23.18 -5.15
C LEU A 212 19.13 22.58 -6.54
N THR A 213 18.09 22.58 -7.37
CA THR A 213 18.24 22.21 -8.78
C THR A 213 19.26 23.14 -9.45
N SER A 214 20.35 22.58 -9.95
CA SER A 214 21.32 23.29 -10.81
C SER A 214 20.75 23.51 -12.20
#